data_AF-A0A806CKP6-F1
#
_entry.id   AF-A0A806CKP6-F1
#
_cell.length_a   1.000
_cell.length_b   1.000
_cell.length_c   1.000
_cell.angle_alpha   90.00
_cell.angle_beta   90.00
_cell.angle_gamma   90.00
#
_symmetry.space_group_name_H-M   'P 1'
#
loop_
_entity.id
_entity.type
_entity.pdbx_description
1 polymer ?
#
loop_
_entity_poly.entity_id
_entity_poly.type
_entity_poly.pdbx_seq_one_letter_code
_entity_poly.pdbx_strand_id
1 'polypeptide(L)'
;MSNLAYRTYNIESIKNEFLNIGFSEEAIDFVFLHNDNYNFEYLKEKLIDIEKTLQKNISNLDIKIDNVEKNLNTKIDSVEKNLNIKIDSLDTKIDNVEKNLQKDISILNTKIDNVKNELNTKIDNVSAKIDSVEKNLQKDISILNTKIDNEVNNLRKDLNMGNRLVHFMILAAAIFGPILNALFMKYLQFIK
;
A
#
# COMPACT_ATOMS: atom_id res chain seq x y z
N MET A 1 100.97 -51.87 14.55
CA MET A 1 99.50 -51.92 14.59
C MET A 1 99.00 -51.31 13.29
N SER A 2 98.52 -52.13 12.37
CA SER A 2 97.98 -51.68 11.08
C SER A 2 96.64 -50.97 11.29
N ASN A 3 96.55 -49.75 10.77
CA ASN A 3 95.39 -48.89 10.85
C ASN A 3 94.28 -49.44 9.93
N LEU A 4 93.21 -50.00 10.51
CA LEU A 4 92.05 -50.48 9.76
C LEU A 4 91.14 -49.28 9.48
N ALA A 5 91.36 -48.62 8.34
CA ALA A 5 90.46 -47.58 7.87
C ALA A 5 89.12 -48.22 7.46
N TYR A 6 88.07 -47.98 8.25
CA TYR A 6 86.71 -48.37 7.89
C TYR A 6 86.26 -47.55 6.68
N ARG A 7 86.30 -48.15 5.50
CA ARG A 7 85.69 -47.58 4.29
C ARG A 7 84.17 -47.79 4.38
N THR A 8 83.41 -46.71 4.28
CA THR A 8 81.95 -46.78 4.08
C THR A 8 81.71 -47.07 2.60
N TYR A 9 81.33 -48.30 2.27
CA TYR A 9 80.98 -48.69 0.91
C TYR A 9 79.45 -48.60 0.72
N ASN A 10 78.98 -47.89 -0.31
CA ASN A 10 77.59 -48.02 -0.75
C ASN A 10 77.44 -49.30 -1.59
N ILE A 11 76.21 -49.82 -1.72
CA ILE A 11 75.91 -51.06 -2.45
C ILE A 11 76.52 -51.05 -3.86
N GLU A 12 76.45 -49.92 -4.54
CA GLU A 12 77.02 -49.74 -5.88
C GLU A 12 78.55 -49.89 -5.90
N SER A 13 79.25 -49.34 -4.91
CA SER A 13 80.71 -49.51 -4.77
C SER A 13 81.08 -50.95 -4.46
N ILE A 14 80.28 -51.65 -3.64
CA ILE A 14 80.49 -53.06 -3.33
C ILE A 14 80.24 -53.93 -4.57
N LYS A 15 79.17 -53.66 -5.35
CA LYS A 15 78.88 -54.35 -6.62
C LYS A 15 80.04 -54.21 -7.61
N ASN A 16 80.58 -53.00 -7.75
CA ASN A 16 81.73 -52.73 -8.61
C ASN A 16 83.02 -53.43 -8.12
N GLU A 17 83.25 -53.54 -6.82
CA GLU A 17 84.39 -54.27 -6.26
C GLU A 17 84.29 -55.78 -6.53
N PHE A 18 83.10 -56.37 -6.37
CA PHE A 18 82.86 -57.78 -6.69
C PHE A 18 83.04 -58.09 -8.19
N LEU A 19 82.61 -57.19 -9.08
CA LEU A 19 82.86 -57.30 -10.52
C LEU A 19 84.37 -57.27 -10.81
N ASN A 20 85.11 -56.35 -10.18
CA ASN A 20 86.55 -56.19 -10.40
C ASN A 20 87.40 -57.37 -9.93
N ILE A 21 86.94 -58.12 -8.93
CA ILE A 21 87.61 -59.35 -8.44
C ILE A 21 87.12 -60.63 -9.15
N GLY A 22 86.27 -60.50 -10.17
CA GLY A 22 85.94 -61.58 -11.11
C GLY A 22 84.65 -62.35 -10.84
N PHE A 23 83.74 -61.86 -9.99
CA PHE A 23 82.40 -62.44 -9.89
C PHE A 23 81.54 -62.06 -11.10
N SER A 24 80.65 -62.96 -11.53
CA SER A 24 79.68 -62.67 -12.58
C SER A 24 78.55 -61.80 -12.04
N GLU A 25 77.91 -61.01 -12.91
CA GLU A 25 76.82 -60.11 -12.52
C GLU A 25 75.66 -60.88 -11.87
N GLU A 26 75.39 -62.11 -12.35
CA GLU A 26 74.34 -62.99 -11.80
C GLU A 26 74.67 -63.50 -10.39
N ALA A 27 75.94 -63.81 -10.10
CA ALA A 27 76.37 -64.27 -8.78
C ALA A 27 76.33 -63.13 -7.75
N ILE A 28 76.71 -61.92 -8.18
CA ILE A 28 76.62 -60.71 -7.36
C ILE A 28 75.16 -60.41 -7.07
N ASP A 29 74.34 -60.35 -8.12
CA ASP A 29 72.91 -60.10 -7.97
C ASP A 29 72.25 -61.15 -7.06
N PHE A 30 72.61 -62.44 -7.13
CA PHE A 30 72.09 -63.48 -6.22
C PHE A 30 72.44 -63.22 -4.74
N VAL A 31 73.69 -62.85 -4.44
CA VAL A 31 74.14 -62.56 -3.06
C VAL A 31 73.49 -61.29 -2.53
N PHE A 32 73.37 -60.25 -3.34
CA PHE A 32 72.68 -59.02 -2.97
C PHE A 32 71.17 -59.25 -2.81
N LEU A 33 70.53 -60.08 -3.64
CA LEU A 33 69.12 -60.43 -3.53
C LEU A 33 68.77 -61.13 -2.20
N HIS A 34 69.70 -61.94 -1.67
CA HIS A 34 69.57 -62.65 -0.39
C HIS A 34 70.20 -61.90 0.79
N ASN A 35 70.76 -60.70 0.55
CA ASN A 35 71.28 -59.84 1.60
C ASN A 35 70.17 -58.89 2.07
N ASP A 36 69.76 -59.03 3.33
CA ASP A 36 68.73 -58.19 3.96
C ASP A 36 69.02 -56.68 3.81
N ASN A 37 70.29 -56.30 3.67
CA ASN A 37 70.73 -54.91 3.51
C ASN A 37 70.38 -54.31 2.13
N TYR A 38 70.36 -55.11 1.05
CA TYR A 38 69.99 -54.63 -0.29
C TYR A 38 68.49 -54.35 -0.40
N ASN A 39 67.66 -55.28 0.11
CA ASN A 39 66.22 -55.11 0.15
C ASN A 39 65.81 -53.90 1.02
N PHE A 40 66.56 -53.65 2.11
CA PHE A 40 66.36 -52.49 2.96
C PHE A 40 66.65 -51.16 2.26
N GLU A 41 67.79 -51.02 1.59
CA GLU A 41 68.12 -49.78 0.85
C GLU A 41 67.16 -49.54 -0.33
N TYR A 42 66.77 -50.58 -1.07
CA TYR A 42 65.77 -50.46 -2.13
C TYR A 42 64.39 -49.99 -1.62
N LEU A 43 63.94 -50.54 -0.48
CA LEU A 43 62.69 -50.10 0.17
C LEU A 43 62.78 -48.66 0.67
N LYS A 44 63.93 -48.25 1.19
CA LYS A 44 64.19 -46.89 1.67
C LYS A 44 64.16 -45.88 0.53
N GLU A 45 64.76 -46.19 -0.62
CA GLU A 45 64.67 -45.33 -1.81
C GLU A 45 63.21 -45.15 -2.27
N LYS A 46 62.44 -46.24 -2.35
CA LYS A 46 61.00 -46.15 -2.65
C LYS A 46 60.23 -45.30 -1.65
N LEU A 47 60.54 -45.43 -0.36
CA LEU A 47 59.94 -44.62 0.71
C LEU A 47 60.24 -43.13 0.52
N ILE A 48 61.47 -42.77 0.19
CA ILE A 48 61.89 -41.39 -0.09
C ILE A 48 61.13 -40.83 -1.31
N ASP A 49 60.97 -41.62 -2.38
CA ASP A 49 60.26 -41.16 -3.57
C ASP A 49 58.75 -40.99 -3.34
N ILE A 50 58.15 -41.88 -2.54
CA ILE A 50 56.77 -41.74 -2.07
C ILE A 50 56.63 -40.47 -1.23
N GLU A 51 57.54 -40.24 -0.28
CA GLU A 51 57.53 -39.05 0.58
C GLU A 51 57.61 -37.76 -0.25
N LYS A 52 58.56 -37.68 -1.19
CA LYS A 52 58.68 -36.53 -2.12
C LYS A 52 57.40 -36.31 -2.92
N THR A 53 56.79 -37.39 -3.42
CA THR A 53 55.54 -37.30 -4.20
C THR A 53 54.39 -36.80 -3.34
N LEU A 54 54.28 -37.29 -2.09
CA LEU A 54 53.26 -36.84 -1.14
C LEU A 54 53.45 -35.37 -0.76
N GLN A 55 54.68 -34.95 -0.44
CA GLN A 55 55.00 -33.54 -0.14
C GLN A 55 54.62 -32.61 -1.31
N LYS A 56 54.93 -33.02 -2.54
CA LYS A 56 54.53 -32.27 -3.75
C LYS A 56 53.01 -32.20 -3.91
N ASN A 57 52.30 -33.31 -3.67
CA ASN A 57 50.85 -33.35 -3.78
C ASN A 57 50.18 -32.49 -2.70
N ILE A 58 50.68 -32.51 -1.46
CA ILE A 58 50.21 -31.65 -0.36
C ILE A 58 50.42 -30.19 -0.73
N SER A 59 51.63 -29.82 -1.17
CA SER A 59 51.92 -28.43 -1.60
C SER A 59 51.01 -27.96 -2.73
N ASN A 60 50.71 -28.84 -3.69
CA ASN A 60 49.79 -28.53 -4.79
C ASN A 60 48.33 -28.39 -4.30
N LEU A 61 47.92 -29.16 -3.28
CA LEU A 61 46.59 -29.05 -2.68
C LEU A 61 46.47 -27.75 -1.88
N ASP A 62 47.47 -27.38 -1.10
CA ASP A 62 47.49 -26.11 -0.36
C ASP A 62 47.32 -24.93 -1.31
N ILE A 63 48.08 -24.89 -2.41
CA ILE A 63 47.95 -23.85 -3.45
C ILE A 63 46.53 -23.82 -4.06
N LYS A 64 45.90 -24.98 -4.26
CA LYS A 64 44.53 -25.05 -4.80
C LYS A 64 43.52 -24.54 -3.77
N ILE A 65 43.68 -24.90 -2.50
CA ILE A 65 42.82 -24.45 -1.40
C ILE A 65 42.92 -22.93 -1.26
N ASP A 66 44.13 -22.37 -1.21
CA ASP A 66 44.35 -20.92 -1.12
C ASP A 66 43.70 -20.16 -2.29
N ASN A 67 43.82 -20.69 -3.51
CA ASN A 67 43.19 -20.09 -4.68
C ASN A 67 41.66 -20.16 -4.61
N VAL A 68 41.10 -21.26 -4.15
CA VAL A 68 39.64 -21.40 -3.96
C VAL A 68 39.15 -20.42 -2.89
N GLU A 69 39.83 -20.34 -1.75
CA GLU A 69 39.50 -19.43 -0.65
C GLU A 69 39.52 -17.97 -1.13
N LYS A 70 40.60 -17.55 -1.79
CA LYS A 70 40.72 -16.18 -2.34
C LYS A 70 39.62 -15.85 -3.34
N ASN A 71 39.29 -16.79 -4.21
CA ASN A 71 38.23 -16.61 -5.21
C ASN A 71 36.84 -16.54 -4.56
N LEU A 72 36.58 -17.34 -3.52
CA LEU A 72 35.33 -17.31 -2.77
C LEU A 72 35.19 -15.99 -2.00
N ASN A 73 36.22 -15.54 -1.29
CA ASN A 73 36.22 -14.26 -0.58
C ASN A 73 35.93 -13.11 -1.55
N THR A 74 36.61 -13.06 -2.70
CA THR A 74 36.36 -12.03 -3.72
C THR A 74 34.92 -12.05 -4.24
N LYS A 75 34.33 -13.25 -4.43
CA LYS A 75 32.93 -13.38 -4.86
C LYS A 75 31.96 -12.93 -3.77
N ILE A 76 32.22 -13.28 -2.51
CA ILE A 76 31.40 -12.89 -1.37
C ILE A 76 31.41 -11.36 -1.22
N ASP A 77 32.59 -10.74 -1.21
CA ASP A 77 32.73 -9.27 -1.11
C ASP A 77 31.99 -8.54 -2.24
N SER A 78 32.08 -9.08 -3.46
CA SER A 78 31.38 -8.53 -4.63
C SER A 78 29.86 -8.65 -4.50
N VAL A 79 29.36 -9.79 -4.03
CA VAL A 79 27.93 -9.99 -3.78
C VAL A 79 27.43 -9.07 -2.68
N GLU A 80 28.15 -8.99 -1.55
CA GLU A 80 27.79 -8.12 -0.43
C GLU A 80 27.72 -6.65 -0.86
N LYS A 81 28.76 -6.15 -1.55
CA LYS A 81 28.78 -4.77 -2.07
C LYS A 81 27.62 -4.49 -3.02
N ASN A 82 27.32 -5.43 -3.93
CA ASN A 82 26.23 -5.26 -4.88
C ASN A 82 24.85 -5.30 -4.21
N LEU A 83 24.68 -6.12 -3.16
CA LEU A 83 23.45 -6.16 -2.38
C LEU A 83 23.25 -4.87 -1.60
N ASN A 84 24.29 -4.36 -0.93
CA ASN A 84 24.21 -3.08 -0.20
C ASN A 84 23.82 -1.93 -1.13
N ILE A 85 24.43 -1.80 -2.31
CA ILE A 85 24.05 -0.78 -3.31
C ILE A 85 22.58 -0.92 -3.74
N LYS A 86 22.09 -2.15 -3.91
CA LYS A 86 20.69 -2.39 -4.28
C LYS A 86 19.72 -2.04 -3.15
N ILE A 87 20.09 -2.33 -1.91
CA ILE A 87 19.31 -1.98 -0.72
C ILE A 87 19.23 -0.45 -0.58
N ASP A 88 20.36 0.25 -0.61
CA ASP A 88 20.41 1.72 -0.53
C ASP A 88 19.57 2.39 -1.64
N SER A 89 19.62 1.81 -2.86
CA SER A 89 18.81 2.30 -3.97
C SER A 89 17.32 2.03 -3.78
N LEU A 90 16.93 0.93 -3.12
CA LEU A 90 15.54 0.63 -2.81
C LEU A 90 15.02 1.55 -1.71
N ASP A 91 15.80 1.77 -0.65
CA ASP A 91 15.46 2.69 0.44
C ASP A 91 15.21 4.11 -0.11
N THR A 92 16.11 4.61 -0.97
CA THR A 92 15.93 5.91 -1.63
C THR A 92 14.66 5.97 -2.49
N LYS A 93 14.27 4.87 -3.14
CA LYS A 93 13.03 4.81 -3.93
C LYS A 93 11.80 4.80 -3.04
N ILE A 94 11.84 4.05 -1.93
CA ILE A 94 10.77 3.98 -0.95
C ILE A 94 10.54 5.35 -0.33
N ASP A 95 11.59 6.02 0.14
CA ASP A 95 11.52 7.37 0.73
C ASP A 95 10.88 8.39 -0.22
N ASN A 96 11.26 8.34 -1.51
CA ASN A 96 10.68 9.21 -2.52
C ASN A 96 9.20 8.92 -2.78
N VAL A 97 8.81 7.65 -2.84
CA VAL A 97 7.40 7.24 -2.98
C VAL A 97 6.60 7.70 -1.77
N GLU A 98 7.10 7.47 -0.56
CA GLU A 98 6.44 7.87 0.68
C GLU A 98 6.22 9.39 0.73
N LYS A 99 7.26 10.18 0.44
CA LYS A 99 7.18 11.64 0.42
C LYS A 99 6.16 12.15 -0.62
N ASN A 100 6.13 11.55 -1.80
CA ASN A 100 5.17 11.91 -2.84
C ASN A 100 3.73 11.57 -2.43
N LEU A 101 3.49 10.38 -1.86
CA LEU A 101 2.18 9.99 -1.35
C LEU A 101 1.70 10.89 -0.22
N GLN A 102 2.57 11.25 0.74
CA GLN A 102 2.24 12.20 1.81
C GLN A 102 1.83 13.57 1.24
N LYS A 103 2.53 14.06 0.22
CA LYS A 103 2.20 15.31 -0.47
C LYS A 103 0.85 15.23 -1.18
N ASP A 104 0.60 14.15 -1.91
CA ASP A 104 -0.66 13.95 -2.64
C ASP A 104 -1.86 13.85 -1.68
N ILE A 105 -1.69 13.13 -0.56
CA ILE A 105 -2.71 13.05 0.50
C ILE A 105 -2.99 14.44 1.09
N SER A 106 -1.97 15.23 1.38
CA SER A 106 -2.13 16.59 1.91
C SER A 106 -2.89 17.50 0.95
N ILE A 107 -2.56 17.45 -0.35
CA ILE A 107 -3.25 18.19 -1.40
C ILE A 107 -4.72 17.74 -1.49
N LEU A 108 -4.97 16.44 -1.44
CA LEU A 108 -6.32 15.90 -1.55
C LEU A 108 -7.19 16.32 -0.35
N ASN A 109 -6.65 16.25 0.88
CA ASN A 109 -7.33 16.72 2.08
C ASN A 109 -7.72 18.20 1.96
N THR A 110 -6.79 19.04 1.49
CA THR A 110 -7.06 20.47 1.27
C THR A 110 -8.19 20.68 0.24
N LYS A 111 -8.19 19.92 -0.86
CA LYS A 111 -9.26 19.99 -1.87
C LYS A 111 -10.61 19.55 -1.30
N ILE A 112 -10.63 18.48 -0.51
CA ILE A 112 -11.84 17.98 0.14
C ILE A 112 -12.41 19.04 1.09
N ASP A 113 -11.57 19.65 1.92
CA ASP A 113 -11.99 20.70 2.85
C ASP A 113 -12.55 21.92 2.11
N ASN A 114 -11.90 22.35 1.02
CA ASN A 114 -12.38 23.45 0.19
C ASN A 114 -13.76 23.15 -0.42
N VAL A 115 -13.94 21.96 -1.01
CA VAL A 115 -15.23 21.54 -1.58
C VAL A 115 -16.31 21.46 -0.50
N LYS A 116 -15.99 20.89 0.67
CA LYS A 116 -16.91 20.81 1.81
C LYS A 116 -17.37 22.20 2.25
N ASN A 117 -16.43 23.14 2.39
CA ASN A 117 -16.74 24.52 2.81
C ASN A 117 -17.58 25.26 1.76
N GLU A 118 -17.27 25.09 0.47
CA GLU A 118 -18.05 25.69 -0.62
C GLU A 118 -19.48 25.14 -0.65
N LEU A 119 -19.64 23.82 -0.49
CA LEU A 119 -20.95 23.18 -0.45
C LEU A 119 -21.76 23.62 0.77
N ASN A 120 -21.16 23.68 1.96
CA ASN A 120 -21.83 24.21 3.15
C ASN A 120 -22.32 25.64 2.94
N THR A 121 -21.45 26.51 2.39
CA THR A 121 -21.82 27.90 2.07
C THR A 121 -22.98 27.97 1.07
N LYS A 122 -22.98 27.12 0.05
CA LYS A 122 -24.08 27.04 -0.93
C LYS A 122 -25.39 26.56 -0.29
N ILE A 123 -25.31 25.55 0.58
CA ILE A 123 -26.46 25.02 1.32
C ILE A 123 -27.05 26.11 2.23
N ASP A 124 -26.22 26.78 3.03
CA ASP A 124 -26.66 27.85 3.93
C ASP A 124 -27.35 29.00 3.17
N ASN A 125 -26.79 29.39 2.02
CA ASN A 125 -27.39 30.40 1.15
C ASN A 125 -28.75 29.97 0.57
N VAL A 126 -28.90 28.69 0.20
CA VAL A 126 -30.17 28.15 -0.29
C VAL A 126 -31.20 28.10 0.83
N SER A 127 -30.82 27.62 2.01
CA SER A 127 -31.68 27.60 3.21
C SER A 127 -32.19 29.00 3.54
N ALA A 128 -31.32 30.01 3.58
CA ALA A 128 -31.71 31.40 3.84
C ALA A 128 -32.69 31.96 2.78
N LYS A 129 -32.51 31.60 1.50
CA LYS A 129 -33.46 31.97 0.44
C LYS A 129 -34.82 31.29 0.62
N ILE A 130 -34.84 30.02 0.99
CA ILE A 130 -36.07 29.26 1.29
C ILE A 130 -36.80 29.92 2.46
N ASP A 131 -36.11 30.20 3.57
CA ASP A 131 -36.69 30.86 4.75
C ASP A 131 -37.30 32.23 4.39
N SER A 132 -36.61 33.01 3.53
CA SER A 132 -37.13 34.29 3.06
C SER A 132 -38.38 34.13 2.20
N VAL A 133 -38.42 33.14 1.31
CA VAL A 133 -39.59 32.86 0.46
C VAL A 133 -40.77 32.40 1.33
N GLU A 134 -40.53 31.48 2.27
CA GLU A 134 -41.54 30.99 3.20
C GLU A 134 -42.16 32.13 4.01
N LYS A 135 -41.34 33.01 4.59
CA LYS A 135 -41.81 34.17 5.35
C LYS A 135 -42.65 35.13 4.51
N ASN A 136 -42.25 35.37 3.26
CA ASN A 136 -43.01 36.24 2.35
C ASN A 136 -44.36 35.60 1.99
N LEU A 137 -44.40 34.31 1.68
CA LEU A 137 -45.63 33.59 1.39
C LEU A 137 -46.58 33.55 2.60
N GLN A 138 -46.06 33.31 3.80
CA GLN A 138 -46.86 33.37 5.04
C GLN A 138 -47.49 34.76 5.23
N LYS A 139 -46.74 35.84 4.95
CA LYS A 139 -47.24 37.21 5.00
C LYS A 139 -48.34 37.46 3.96
N ASP A 140 -48.13 37.05 2.72
CA ASP A 140 -49.10 37.23 1.64
C ASP A 140 -50.39 36.46 1.91
N ILE A 141 -50.29 35.22 2.41
CA ILE A 141 -51.44 34.41 2.86
C ILE A 141 -52.19 35.12 3.99
N SER A 142 -51.49 35.66 4.99
CA SER A 142 -52.11 36.38 6.11
C SER A 142 -52.88 37.63 5.65
N ILE A 143 -52.29 38.40 4.73
CA ILE A 143 -52.93 39.57 4.11
C ILE A 143 -54.19 39.15 3.33
N LEU A 144 -54.09 38.09 2.54
CA LEU A 144 -55.23 37.57 1.75
C LEU A 144 -56.36 37.10 2.66
N ASN A 145 -56.06 36.33 3.71
CA ASN A 145 -57.05 35.87 4.69
C ASN A 145 -57.77 37.06 5.33
N THR A 146 -57.04 38.11 5.74
CA THR A 146 -57.64 39.31 6.32
C THR A 146 -58.56 40.03 5.33
N LYS A 147 -58.19 40.11 4.05
CA LYS A 147 -59.05 40.70 3.00
C LYS A 147 -60.31 39.88 2.79
N ILE A 148 -60.20 38.56 2.72
CA ILE A 148 -61.33 37.63 2.57
C ILE A 148 -62.28 37.77 3.77
N ASP A 149 -61.75 37.77 5.00
CA ASP A 149 -62.55 37.93 6.21
C ASP A 149 -63.32 39.25 6.22
N ASN A 150 -62.68 40.35 5.80
CA ASN A 150 -63.34 41.65 5.69
C ASN A 150 -64.47 41.64 4.65
N GLU A 151 -64.23 41.07 3.47
CA GLU A 151 -65.23 41.00 2.40
C GLU A 151 -66.42 40.13 2.81
N VAL A 152 -66.16 38.95 3.38
CA VAL A 152 -67.21 38.05 3.91
C VAL A 152 -68.03 38.75 5.01
N ASN A 153 -67.38 39.50 5.89
CA ASN A 153 -68.07 40.26 6.94
C ASN A 153 -68.94 41.38 6.37
N ASN A 154 -68.48 42.09 5.34
CA ASN A 154 -69.26 43.12 4.66
C ASN A 154 -70.49 42.53 3.96
N LEU A 155 -70.29 41.47 3.16
CA LEU A 155 -71.39 40.75 2.50
C LEU A 155 -72.42 40.23 3.51
N ARG A 156 -71.97 39.72 4.67
CA ARG A 156 -72.88 39.29 5.75
C ARG A 156 -73.68 40.46 6.33
N LYS A 157 -73.09 41.64 6.49
CA LYS A 157 -73.81 42.85 6.92
C LYS A 157 -74.85 43.27 5.89
N ASP A 158 -74.48 43.32 4.62
CA ASP A 158 -75.37 43.73 3.52
C ASP A 158 -76.56 42.77 3.39
N LEU A 159 -76.33 41.45 3.45
CA LEU A 159 -77.38 40.44 3.45
C LEU A 159 -78.31 40.59 4.66
N ASN A 160 -77.77 40.83 5.85
CA ASN A 160 -78.58 41.03 7.05
C ASN A 160 -79.45 42.31 6.95
N MET A 161 -78.91 43.39 6.39
CA MET A 161 -79.67 44.62 6.14
C MET A 161 -80.78 44.38 5.11
N GLY A 162 -80.47 43.71 4.00
CA GLY A 162 -81.45 43.31 2.99
C GLY A 162 -82.57 42.45 3.57
N ASN A 163 -82.23 41.44 4.37
CA ASN A 163 -83.22 40.58 5.02
C ASN A 163 -84.13 41.36 5.99
N ARG A 164 -83.56 42.30 6.77
CA ARG A 164 -84.34 43.20 7.64
C ARG A 164 -85.31 44.08 6.84
N LEU A 165 -84.87 44.60 5.69
CA LEU A 165 -85.72 45.40 4.81
C LEU A 165 -86.89 44.59 4.25
N VAL A 166 -86.62 43.37 3.78
CA VAL A 166 -87.66 42.44 3.28
C VAL A 166 -88.66 42.11 4.40
N HIS A 167 -88.18 41.77 5.60
CA HIS A 167 -89.07 41.54 6.75
C HIS A 167 -89.93 42.77 7.08
N PHE A 168 -89.35 43.98 7.05
CA PHE A 168 -90.09 45.21 7.25
C PHE A 168 -91.17 45.43 6.17
N MET A 169 -90.84 45.19 4.89
CA MET A 169 -91.79 45.29 3.78
C MET A 169 -92.94 44.30 3.92
N ILE A 170 -92.66 43.04 4.28
CA ILE A 170 -93.68 42.02 4.53
C ILE A 170 -94.60 42.48 5.68
N LEU A 171 -94.04 42.98 6.78
CA LEU A 171 -94.82 43.46 7.92
C LEU A 171 -95.68 44.67 7.55
N ALA A 172 -95.12 45.64 6.83
CA ALA A 172 -95.84 46.82 6.34
C ALA A 172 -96.98 46.42 5.39
N ALA A 173 -96.74 45.50 4.45
CA ALA A 173 -97.77 45.00 3.55
C ALA A 173 -98.87 44.24 4.30
N ALA A 174 -98.53 43.44 5.32
CA ALA A 174 -99.50 42.73 6.14
C ALA A 174 -100.39 43.67 6.98
N ILE A 175 -99.82 44.76 7.52
CA ILE A 175 -100.55 45.75 8.33
C ILE A 175 -101.39 46.68 7.44
N PHE A 176 -100.80 47.27 6.40
CA PHE A 176 -101.44 48.32 5.60
C PHE A 176 -102.26 47.77 4.42
N GLY A 177 -101.93 46.59 3.90
CA GLY A 177 -102.61 45.99 2.75
C GLY A 177 -104.13 45.88 2.91
N PRO A 178 -104.65 45.31 4.02
CA PRO A 178 -106.09 45.25 4.26
C PRO A 178 -106.76 46.63 4.33
N ILE A 179 -106.08 47.62 4.94
CA ILE A 179 -106.57 49.00 5.08
C ILE A 179 -106.68 49.69 3.72
N LEU A 180 -105.63 49.62 2.90
CA LEU A 180 -105.61 50.19 1.54
C LEU A 180 -106.68 49.53 0.65
N ASN A 181 -106.81 48.21 0.73
CA ASN A 181 -107.84 47.48 -0.02
C ASN A 181 -109.26 47.90 0.40
N ALA A 182 -109.52 48.06 1.70
CA ALA A 182 -110.81 48.54 2.19
C ALA A 182 -111.13 49.98 1.72
N LEU A 183 -110.13 50.88 1.76
CA LEU A 183 -110.28 52.25 1.25
C LEU A 183 -110.57 52.27 -0.26
N PHE A 184 -109.87 51.44 -1.04
CA PHE A 184 -110.07 51.31 -2.48
C PHE A 184 -111.46 50.78 -2.83
N MET A 185 -111.92 49.73 -2.12
CA MET A 185 -113.27 49.18 -2.32
C MET A 185 -114.36 50.21 -1.95
N LYS A 186 -114.16 51.00 -0.89
CA LYS A 186 -115.06 52.10 -0.51
C LYS A 186 -115.09 53.20 -1.57
N TYR A 187 -113.95 53.57 -2.14
CA TYR A 187 -113.86 54.54 -3.24
C TYR A 187 -114.58 54.05 -4.50
N LEU A 188 -114.40 52.78 -4.87
CA LEU A 188 -115.10 52.15 -5.99
C LEU A 188 -116.62 52.15 -5.82
N GLN A 189 -117.13 51.96 -4.60
CA GLN A 189 -118.55 52.08 -4.30
C GLN A 189 -119.10 53.49 -4.49
N PHE A 190 -118.27 54.53 -4.36
CA PHE A 190 -118.69 55.94 -4.54
C PHE A 190 -118.72 56.40 -6.00
N ILE A 191 -118.13 55.64 -6.93
CA ILE A 191 -118.05 55.98 -8.37
C ILE A 191 -119.08 55.19 -9.20
N LYS A 192 -119.82 54.27 -8.57
CA LYS A 192 -121.02 53.65 -9.15
C LYS A 192 -122.27 54.33 -8.62
#